data_AF-A0A522DJS6-F1
#
_entry.id   AF-A0A522DJS6-F1
#
_cell.length_a   1.000
_cell.length_b   1.000
_cell.length_c   1.000
_cell.angle_alpha   90.00
_cell.angle_beta   90.00
_cell.angle_gamma   90.00
#
_symmetry.space_group_name_H-M   'P 1'
#
loop_
_entity.id
_entity.type
_entity.pdbx_description
1 polymer ?
#
loop_
_entity_poly.entity_id
_entity_poly.type
_entity_poly.pdbx_seq_one_letter_code
_entity_poly.pdbx_strand_id
1 'polypeptide(L)'
;MPTIERESGLNLPNVMTPGAWVIVAVVLTAIALGVGAMVWQLWSSRVKWQPLGFMGVQYFAVNGCVSAERLTAAVDKARAFLILTGKWSTAQTDKALGGFNIYVFDHETEAGKPGISGSQLGNVVNVNRRLTTLCHEMGHLLQERIEGIVDHNHVRWETDGFVKAERAYSDWLNG
;
A
#
# COMPACT_ATOMS: atom_id res chain seq x y z
N MET A 1 65.68 23.32 -8.83
CA MET A 1 64.31 22.81 -8.64
C MET A 1 63.83 22.28 -9.99
N PRO A 2 63.51 20.99 -10.15
CA PRO A 2 62.95 20.50 -11.40
C PRO A 2 61.43 20.78 -11.43
N THR A 3 60.97 21.31 -12.57
CA THR A 3 59.56 21.55 -12.88
C THR A 3 58.87 20.21 -13.13
N ILE A 4 57.84 19.91 -12.35
CA ILE A 4 56.95 18.77 -12.59
C ILE A 4 55.98 19.19 -13.70
N GLU A 5 56.19 18.71 -14.92
CA GLU A 5 55.20 18.82 -15.99
C GLU A 5 53.99 17.95 -15.63
N ARG A 6 52.83 18.59 -15.42
CA ARG A 6 51.54 17.92 -15.35
C ARG A 6 51.22 17.42 -16.76
N GLU A 7 51.27 16.11 -16.98
CA GLU A 7 50.58 15.49 -18.12
C GLU A 7 49.06 15.59 -17.89
N SER A 8 48.49 16.76 -18.19
CA SER A 8 47.06 16.90 -18.41
C SER A 8 46.80 16.71 -19.90
N GLY A 9 46.33 15.51 -20.27
CA GLY A 9 45.91 15.29 -21.64
C GLY A 9 45.54 13.84 -21.86
N LEU A 10 44.31 13.48 -21.50
CA LEU A 10 43.66 12.36 -22.16
C LEU A 10 43.60 12.75 -23.66
N ASN A 11 44.59 12.29 -24.45
CA ASN A 11 44.66 12.55 -25.89
C ASN A 11 43.56 11.74 -26.56
N LEU A 12 42.34 12.29 -26.59
CA LEU A 12 41.25 11.72 -27.36
C LEU A 12 41.50 12.04 -28.83
N PRO A 13 41.52 11.04 -29.73
CA PRO A 13 41.63 11.30 -31.16
C PRO A 13 40.46 12.18 -31.62
N ASN A 14 40.77 13.33 -32.22
CA ASN A 14 39.80 14.34 -32.69
C ASN A 14 38.87 13.84 -33.82
N VAL A 15 39.06 12.60 -34.31
CA VAL A 15 38.30 12.06 -35.42
C VAL A 15 37.97 10.59 -35.14
N MET A 16 36.72 10.30 -34.79
CA MET A 16 36.22 8.92 -34.76
C MET A 16 36.13 8.39 -36.19
N THR A 17 36.71 7.22 -36.44
CA THR A 17 36.54 6.52 -37.72
C THR A 17 35.06 6.15 -37.93
N PRO A 18 34.57 6.02 -39.17
CA PRO A 18 33.18 5.64 -39.45
C PRO A 18 32.72 4.38 -38.70
N GLY A 19 33.61 3.40 -38.50
CA GLY A 19 33.33 2.20 -37.71
C GLY A 19 33.17 2.46 -36.21
N ALA A 20 33.90 3.43 -35.65
CA ALA A 20 33.74 3.84 -34.26
C ALA A 20 32.37 4.51 -34.02
N TRP A 21 31.85 5.28 -34.98
CA TRP A 21 30.50 5.84 -34.90
C TRP A 21 29.41 4.77 -34.88
N VAL A 22 29.57 3.71 -35.66
CA VAL A 22 28.63 2.57 -35.65
C VAL A 22 28.65 1.88 -34.28
N ILE A 23 29.83 1.64 -33.72
CA ILE A 23 29.96 1.01 -32.39
C ILE A 23 29.33 1.89 -31.31
N VAL A 24 29.62 3.19 -31.31
CA VAL A 24 29.01 4.15 -30.37
C VAL A 24 27.49 4.18 -30.52
N ALA A 25 26.96 4.20 -31.74
CA ALA A 25 25.52 4.20 -31.99
C ALA A 25 24.84 2.91 -31.49
N VAL A 26 25.47 1.75 -31.69
CA VAL A 26 24.96 0.45 -31.20
C VAL A 26 24.96 0.43 -29.66
N VAL A 27 26.05 0.88 -29.02
CA VAL A 27 26.15 0.93 -27.56
C VAL A 27 25.11 1.87 -26.96
N LEU A 28 24.95 3.08 -27.50
CA LEU A 28 23.96 4.04 -27.03
C LEU A 28 22.53 3.53 -27.22
N THR A 29 22.26 2.84 -28.33
CA THR A 29 20.94 2.22 -28.57
C THR A 29 20.65 1.12 -27.55
N ALA A 30 21.62 0.26 -27.27
CA ALA A 30 21.48 -0.80 -26.26
C ALA A 30 21.23 -0.22 -24.85
N ILE A 31 21.95 0.85 -24.47
CA ILE A 31 21.73 1.56 -23.21
C ILE A 31 20.33 2.17 -23.17
N ALA A 32 19.92 2.87 -24.24
CA ALA A 32 18.60 3.50 -24.31
C ALA A 32 17.46 2.47 -24.21
N LEU A 33 17.60 1.32 -24.86
CA LEU A 33 16.64 0.22 -24.77
C LEU A 33 16.61 -0.40 -23.37
N GLY A 34 17.77 -0.62 -22.74
CA GLY A 34 17.87 -1.14 -21.38
C GLY A 34 17.23 -0.20 -20.35
N VAL A 35 17.54 1.09 -20.42
CA VAL A 35 16.94 2.12 -19.56
C VAL A 35 15.43 2.24 -19.83
N GLY A 36 15.01 2.24 -21.10
CA GLY A 36 13.61 2.27 -21.49
C GLY A 36 12.81 1.09 -20.95
N ALA A 37 13.37 -0.12 -21.04
CA ALA A 37 12.76 -1.32 -20.47
C ALA A 37 12.65 -1.27 -18.95
N MET A 38 13.68 -0.75 -18.26
CA MET A 38 13.66 -0.58 -16.81
C MET A 38 12.61 0.46 -16.38
N VAL A 39 12.53 1.60 -17.06
CA VAL A 39 11.50 2.63 -16.79
C VAL A 39 10.10 2.08 -17.07
N TRP A 40 9.93 1.34 -18.17
CA TRP A 40 8.66 0.66 -18.48
C TRP A 40 8.28 -0.34 -17.41
N GLN A 41 9.22 -1.16 -16.93
CA GLN A 41 8.98 -2.12 -15.86
C GLN A 41 8.55 -1.42 -14.57
N LEU A 42 9.24 -0.34 -14.18
CA LEU A 42 8.88 0.47 -13.01
C LEU A 42 7.52 1.18 -13.14
N TRP A 43 7.15 1.60 -14.35
CA TRP A 43 5.84 2.19 -14.62
C TRP A 43 4.73 1.14 -14.62
N SER A 44 4.99 -0.01 -15.24
CA SER A 44 4.02 -1.12 -15.34
C SER A 44 3.83 -1.87 -14.02
N SER A 45 4.80 -1.83 -13.10
CA SER A 45 4.71 -2.41 -11.77
C SER A 45 3.90 -1.56 -10.78
N ARG A 46 3.40 -0.38 -11.18
CA ARG A 46 2.55 0.44 -10.31
C ARG A 46 1.21 -0.26 -10.11
N VAL A 47 0.91 -0.54 -8.84
CA VAL A 47 -0.39 -1.07 -8.39
C VAL A 47 -1.50 -0.18 -8.98
N LYS A 48 -2.36 -0.79 -9.82
CA LYS A 48 -3.48 -0.09 -10.45
C LYS A 48 -4.65 -0.01 -9.49
N TRP A 49 -4.62 0.99 -8.62
CA TRP A 49 -5.71 1.28 -7.70
C TRP A 49 -7.00 1.60 -8.46
N GLN A 50 -8.09 0.97 -8.05
CA GLN A 50 -9.43 1.18 -8.58
C GLN A 50 -10.23 1.99 -7.56
N PRO A 51 -11.01 3.00 -7.98
CA PRO A 51 -11.82 3.76 -7.06
C PRO A 51 -12.90 2.86 -6.44
N LEU A 52 -13.07 2.97 -5.13
CA LEU A 52 -14.25 2.55 -4.42
C LEU A 52 -15.25 3.72 -4.46
N GLY A 53 -16.55 3.46 -4.63
CA GLY A 53 -17.59 4.51 -4.67
C GLY A 53 -17.83 5.24 -3.34
N PHE A 54 -16.87 5.16 -2.41
CA PHE A 54 -17.00 5.57 -1.03
C PHE A 54 -15.83 6.48 -0.67
N MET A 55 -16.12 7.74 -0.33
CA MET A 55 -15.19 8.68 0.32
C MET A 55 -13.78 8.80 -0.28
N GLY A 56 -13.63 8.62 -1.59
CA GLY A 56 -12.33 8.65 -2.27
C GLY A 56 -11.42 7.47 -1.96
N VAL A 57 -11.94 6.42 -1.32
CA VAL A 57 -11.22 5.17 -1.05
C VAL A 57 -10.87 4.49 -2.36
N GLN A 58 -9.70 3.88 -2.43
CA GLN A 58 -9.31 3.06 -3.59
C GLN A 58 -8.97 1.65 -3.14
N TYR A 59 -9.00 0.69 -4.05
CA TYR A 59 -8.63 -0.68 -3.75
C TYR A 59 -7.82 -1.33 -4.85
N PHE A 60 -7.07 -2.35 -4.47
CA PHE A 60 -6.40 -3.25 -5.39
C PHE A 60 -6.55 -4.68 -4.86
N ALA A 61 -6.86 -5.62 -5.77
CA ALA A 61 -7.01 -7.03 -5.44
C ALA A 61 -6.18 -7.87 -6.42
N VAL A 62 -5.30 -8.71 -5.89
CA VAL A 62 -4.33 -9.49 -6.68
C VAL A 62 -5.00 -10.46 -7.65
N ASN A 63 -6.14 -11.05 -7.27
CA ASN A 63 -6.78 -12.14 -8.01
C ASN A 63 -8.11 -11.75 -8.69
N GLY A 64 -8.43 -10.45 -8.81
CA GLY A 64 -9.68 -9.99 -9.44
C GLY A 64 -10.98 -10.48 -8.77
N CYS A 65 -10.86 -11.14 -7.62
CA CYS A 65 -11.89 -11.87 -6.90
C CYS A 65 -12.77 -10.99 -5.99
N VAL A 66 -12.57 -9.67 -6.04
CA VAL A 66 -13.25 -8.71 -5.17
C VAL A 66 -14.08 -7.78 -6.03
N SER A 67 -15.40 -7.90 -5.96
CA SER A 67 -16.29 -6.93 -6.61
C SER A 67 -16.25 -5.62 -5.82
N ALA A 68 -16.06 -4.49 -6.51
CA ALA A 68 -16.11 -3.16 -5.91
C ALA A 68 -17.39 -2.91 -5.09
N GLU A 69 -18.54 -3.44 -5.55
CA GLU A 69 -19.82 -3.34 -4.84
C GLU A 69 -19.78 -4.02 -3.46
N ARG A 70 -19.38 -5.30 -3.40
CA ARG A 70 -19.24 -6.02 -2.12
C ARG A 70 -18.22 -5.37 -1.20
N LEU A 71 -17.11 -4.88 -1.73
CA LEU A 71 -16.10 -4.19 -0.92
C LEU A 71 -16.62 -2.84 -0.41
N THR A 72 -17.38 -2.10 -1.21
CA THR A 72 -18.06 -0.87 -0.77
C THR A 72 -19.01 -1.18 0.38
N ALA A 73 -19.88 -2.19 0.24
CA ALA A 73 -20.78 -2.61 1.30
C ALA A 73 -20.05 -3.10 2.56
N ALA A 74 -18.89 -3.75 2.40
CA ALA A 74 -18.05 -4.18 3.52
C ALA A 74 -17.45 -2.98 4.26
N VAL A 75 -16.91 -1.99 3.55
CA VAL A 75 -16.38 -0.75 4.14
C VAL A 75 -17.48 0.01 4.88
N ASP A 76 -18.67 0.09 4.29
CA ASP A 76 -19.80 0.81 4.90
C ASP A 76 -20.28 0.11 6.19
N LYS A 77 -20.34 -1.23 6.17
CA LYS A 77 -20.63 -2.03 7.38
C LYS A 77 -19.55 -1.87 8.44
N ALA A 78 -18.27 -1.92 8.08
CA ALA A 78 -17.15 -1.73 9.00
C ALA A 78 -17.19 -0.34 9.65
N ARG A 79 -17.44 0.69 8.85
CA ARG A 79 -17.63 2.06 9.33
C ARG A 79 -18.79 2.15 10.32
N ALA A 80 -19.97 1.66 9.94
CA ALA A 80 -21.15 1.73 10.80
C ALA A 80 -20.91 1.01 12.13
N PHE A 81 -20.21 -0.12 12.08
CA PHE A 81 -19.80 -0.87 13.25
C PHE A 81 -18.86 -0.06 14.15
N LEU A 82 -17.78 0.51 13.59
CA LEU A 82 -16.83 1.34 14.35
C LEU A 82 -17.46 2.60 14.96
N ILE A 83 -18.46 3.20 14.31
CA ILE A 83 -19.22 4.33 14.88
C ILE A 83 -20.08 3.86 16.05
N LEU A 84 -20.75 2.70 15.90
CA LEU A 84 -21.66 2.19 16.92
C LEU A 84 -20.93 1.68 18.17
N THR A 85 -19.79 1.03 17.99
CA THR A 85 -19.06 0.36 19.07
C THR A 85 -17.82 1.10 19.54
N GLY A 86 -17.28 2.01 18.71
CA GLY A 86 -16.11 2.81 19.03
C GLY A 86 -16.44 4.05 19.85
N LYS A 87 -15.39 4.80 20.19
CA LYS A 87 -15.49 6.07 20.95
C LYS A 87 -15.55 7.32 20.06
N TRP A 88 -15.56 7.15 18.74
CA TRP A 88 -15.48 8.24 17.77
C TRP A 88 -16.87 8.64 17.27
N SER A 89 -17.08 9.95 17.09
CA SER A 89 -18.29 10.45 16.45
C SER A 89 -18.29 10.16 14.95
N THR A 90 -19.48 10.09 14.34
CA THR A 90 -19.66 9.94 12.89
C THR A 90 -18.79 10.90 12.09
N ALA A 91 -18.77 12.19 12.47
CA ALA A 91 -18.00 13.20 11.75
C ALA A 91 -16.48 12.97 11.83
N GLN A 92 -15.96 12.54 12.98
CA GLN A 92 -14.54 12.20 13.14
C GLN A 92 -14.19 10.97 12.32
N THR A 93 -15.02 9.93 12.39
CA THR A 93 -14.86 8.68 11.64
C THR A 93 -14.84 8.95 10.14
N ASP A 94 -15.80 9.74 9.64
CA ASP A 94 -15.89 10.09 8.21
C ASP A 94 -14.66 10.83 7.73
N LYS A 95 -14.23 11.85 8.47
CA LYS A 95 -13.03 12.60 8.12
C LYS A 95 -11.79 11.71 8.12
N ALA A 96 -11.66 10.81 9.10
CA ALA A 96 -10.51 9.94 9.23
C ALA A 96 -10.50 8.80 8.21
N LEU A 97 -11.66 8.26 7.80
CA LEU A 97 -11.76 7.23 6.75
C LEU A 97 -11.80 7.82 5.33
N GLY A 98 -11.57 9.11 5.17
CA GLY A 98 -11.44 9.73 3.86
C GLY A 98 -10.17 9.27 3.13
N GLY A 99 -10.34 8.79 1.89
CA GLY A 99 -9.26 8.66 0.91
C GLY A 99 -8.19 7.61 1.22
N PHE A 100 -8.53 6.53 1.94
CA PHE A 100 -7.57 5.43 2.17
C PHE A 100 -7.57 4.37 1.08
N ASN A 101 -6.53 3.55 1.07
CA ASN A 101 -6.30 2.52 0.06
C ASN A 101 -6.44 1.13 0.68
N ILE A 102 -7.11 0.22 -0.01
CA ILE A 102 -7.37 -1.15 0.45
C ILE A 102 -6.66 -2.15 -0.46
N TYR A 103 -5.64 -2.81 0.07
CA TYR A 103 -5.01 -3.92 -0.60
C TYR A 103 -5.63 -5.23 -0.12
N VAL A 104 -6.33 -5.95 -1.01
CA VAL A 104 -6.97 -7.23 -0.67
C VAL A 104 -6.12 -8.38 -1.18
N PHE A 105 -5.69 -9.24 -0.26
CA PHE A 105 -4.97 -10.49 -0.58
C PHE A 105 -5.84 -11.73 -0.34
N ASP A 106 -5.55 -12.79 -1.08
CA ASP A 106 -6.35 -14.02 -1.10
C ASP A 106 -5.95 -15.02 0.01
N HIS A 107 -4.74 -14.87 0.55
CA HIS A 107 -4.24 -15.81 1.54
C HIS A 107 -4.78 -15.47 2.93
N GLU A 108 -5.51 -16.40 3.55
CA GLU A 108 -5.44 -16.49 5.00
C GLU A 108 -4.00 -16.90 5.30
N THR A 109 -3.17 -16.03 5.88
CA THR A 109 -1.88 -16.48 6.39
C THR A 109 -2.16 -17.48 7.51
N GLU A 110 -2.14 -18.77 7.19
CA GLU A 110 -2.15 -19.83 8.18
C GLU A 110 -0.90 -19.74 9.04
N ALA A 111 -1.10 -19.44 10.32
CA ALA A 111 -0.30 -20.03 11.39
C ALA A 111 -1.11 -20.06 12.70
N GLY A 112 -2.17 -20.88 12.73
CA GLY A 112 -2.65 -21.55 13.96
C GLY A 112 -3.03 -20.70 15.17
N LYS A 113 -3.18 -19.39 15.04
CA LYS A 113 -3.68 -18.49 16.07
C LYS A 113 -4.86 -17.72 15.48
N PRO A 114 -5.99 -17.57 16.19
CA PRO A 114 -7.00 -16.58 15.84
C PRO A 114 -6.40 -15.19 16.00
N GLY A 115 -5.63 -14.76 15.00
CA GLY A 115 -4.99 -13.46 14.92
C GLY A 115 -5.45 -12.82 13.63
N ILE A 116 -6.10 -11.68 13.76
CA ILE A 116 -6.58 -10.85 12.66
C ILE A 116 -5.37 -10.54 11.76
N SER A 117 -5.25 -11.26 10.64
CA SER A 117 -4.11 -11.12 9.73
C SER A 117 -4.36 -9.95 8.78
N GLY A 118 -4.12 -8.73 9.27
CA GLY A 118 -4.10 -7.50 8.51
C GLY A 118 -2.85 -6.69 8.82
N SER A 119 -2.58 -5.65 8.03
CA SER A 119 -1.57 -4.66 8.39
C SER A 119 -1.89 -3.30 7.81
N GLN A 120 -1.48 -2.25 8.50
CA GLN A 120 -1.59 -0.88 8.04
C GLN A 120 -0.20 -0.29 7.78
N LEU A 121 -0.02 0.30 6.59
CA LEU A 121 1.15 1.10 6.27
C LEU A 121 0.71 2.48 5.76
N GLY A 122 0.78 3.47 6.64
CA GLY A 122 0.29 4.82 6.36
C GLY A 122 -1.18 4.79 5.94
N ASN A 123 -1.45 5.19 4.69
CA ASN A 123 -2.81 5.26 4.15
C ASN A 123 -3.30 3.96 3.48
N VAL A 124 -2.53 2.87 3.58
CA VAL A 124 -2.88 1.58 2.96
C VAL A 124 -3.21 0.58 4.06
N VAL A 125 -4.40 -0.03 3.98
CA VAL A 125 -4.78 -1.19 4.78
C VAL A 125 -4.67 -2.45 3.93
N ASN A 126 -3.91 -3.43 4.41
CA ASN A 126 -3.80 -4.74 3.84
C ASN A 126 -4.74 -5.67 4.59
N VAL A 127 -5.72 -6.21 3.88
CA VAL A 127 -6.78 -7.02 4.47
C VAL A 127 -6.94 -8.34 3.71
N ASN A 128 -7.24 -9.40 4.44
CA ASN A 128 -7.75 -10.63 3.84
C ASN A 128 -9.26 -10.46 3.52
N ARG A 129 -9.92 -11.54 3.11
CA ARG A 129 -11.36 -11.51 2.75
C ARG A 129 -12.32 -11.40 3.96
N ARG A 130 -11.81 -11.31 5.19
CA ARG A 130 -12.62 -11.25 6.41
C ARG A 130 -12.93 -9.79 6.77
N LEU A 131 -14.21 -9.50 7.02
CA LEU A 131 -14.65 -8.17 7.44
C LEU A 131 -14.10 -7.80 8.83
N THR A 132 -13.78 -8.76 9.70
CA THR A 132 -13.04 -8.49 10.96
C THR A 132 -11.71 -7.80 10.70
N THR A 133 -10.93 -8.29 9.73
CA THR A 133 -9.65 -7.70 9.35
C THR A 133 -9.82 -6.30 8.80
N LEU A 134 -10.84 -6.06 7.99
CA LEU A 134 -11.14 -4.72 7.50
C LEU A 134 -11.53 -3.75 8.64
N CYS A 135 -12.42 -4.16 9.55
CA CYS A 135 -12.80 -3.36 10.71
C CYS A 135 -11.58 -3.03 11.58
N HIS A 136 -10.70 -4.00 11.79
CA HIS A 136 -9.49 -3.86 12.59
C HIS A 136 -8.52 -2.86 11.96
N GLU A 137 -8.16 -3.02 10.69
CA GLU A 137 -7.23 -2.07 10.06
C GLU A 137 -7.84 -0.66 9.90
N MET A 138 -9.16 -0.56 9.68
CA MET A 138 -9.85 0.73 9.72
C MET A 138 -9.84 1.37 11.11
N GLY A 139 -9.89 0.57 12.19
CA GLY A 139 -9.75 1.07 13.55
C GLY A 139 -8.37 1.66 13.84
N HIS A 140 -7.30 1.07 13.28
CA HIS A 140 -5.94 1.63 13.37
C HIS A 140 -5.86 2.98 12.66
N LEU A 141 -6.48 3.11 11.48
CA LEU A 141 -6.54 4.37 10.76
C LEU A 141 -7.26 5.45 11.57
N LEU A 142 -8.33 5.09 12.28
CA LEU A 142 -9.06 6.02 13.14
C LEU A 142 -8.20 6.48 14.32
N GLN A 143 -7.52 5.57 15.01
CA GLN A 143 -6.63 5.94 16.12
C GLN A 143 -5.47 6.82 15.67
N GLU A 144 -4.81 6.47 14.58
CA GLU A 144 -3.71 7.28 14.07
C GLU A 144 -4.19 8.69 13.69
N ARG A 145 -5.31 8.79 12.96
CA ARG A 145 -5.76 10.08 12.41
C ARG A 145 -6.51 10.96 13.39
N ILE A 146 -7.18 10.37 14.38
CA ILE A 146 -7.97 11.12 15.37
C ILE A 146 -7.15 11.36 16.63
N GLU A 147 -6.37 10.37 17.07
CA GLU A 147 -5.69 10.39 18.36
C GLU A 147 -4.18 10.60 18.24
N GLY A 148 -3.62 10.48 17.03
CA GLY A 148 -2.17 10.54 16.81
C GLY A 148 -1.43 9.34 17.38
N ILE A 149 -2.15 8.24 17.68
CA ILE A 149 -1.59 7.04 18.29
C ILE A 149 -1.29 6.02 17.19
N VAL A 150 -0.04 5.57 17.16
CA VAL A 150 0.41 4.46 16.32
C VAL A 150 0.71 3.28 17.24
N ASP A 151 -0.31 2.47 17.55
CA ASP A 151 -0.16 1.28 18.40
C ASP A 151 -0.07 0.02 17.53
N HIS A 152 1.14 -0.32 17.11
CA HIS A 152 1.42 -1.55 16.36
C HIS A 152 1.42 -2.82 17.23
N ASN A 153 1.32 -2.70 18.56
CA ASN A 153 1.45 -3.81 19.51
C ASN A 153 0.12 -4.21 20.16
N HIS A 154 -1.00 -3.59 19.75
CA HIS A 154 -2.38 -3.97 20.13
C HIS A 154 -2.70 -3.92 21.65
N VAL A 155 -1.79 -3.39 22.48
CA VAL A 155 -1.91 -3.48 23.95
C VAL A 155 -3.11 -2.69 24.48
N ARG A 156 -3.44 -1.55 23.86
CA ARG A 156 -4.62 -0.76 24.28
C ARG A 156 -5.95 -1.32 23.76
N TRP A 157 -5.93 -2.13 22.71
CA TRP A 157 -7.15 -2.61 22.03
C TRP A 157 -7.87 -3.73 22.80
N GLU A 158 -7.10 -4.57 23.49
CA GLU A 158 -7.65 -5.55 24.45
C GLU A 158 -8.36 -4.86 25.62
N THR A 159 -7.92 -3.65 25.97
CA THR A 159 -8.39 -2.91 27.14
C THR A 159 -9.59 -2.00 26.79
N ASP A 160 -9.60 -1.40 25.60
CA ASP A 160 -10.57 -0.36 25.19
C ASP A 160 -11.87 -0.91 24.53
N GLY A 161 -12.06 -2.25 24.49
CA GLY A 161 -13.32 -2.86 24.04
C GLY A 161 -13.37 -3.29 22.57
N PHE A 162 -12.24 -3.27 21.86
CA PHE A 162 -12.20 -3.75 20.47
C PHE A 162 -12.35 -5.28 20.39
N VAL A 163 -11.87 -6.05 21.38
CA VAL A 163 -12.16 -7.49 21.52
C VAL A 163 -13.67 -7.76 21.71
N LYS A 164 -14.37 -6.84 22.39
CA LYS A 164 -15.83 -6.92 22.53
C LYS A 164 -16.52 -6.65 21.19
N ALA A 165 -15.95 -5.75 20.38
CA ALA A 165 -16.41 -5.47 19.04
C ALA A 165 -16.12 -6.67 18.10
N GLU A 166 -14.93 -7.24 18.13
CA GLU A 166 -14.56 -8.47 17.43
C GLU A 166 -15.48 -9.64 17.81
N ARG A 167 -15.75 -9.83 19.12
CA ARG A 167 -16.65 -10.87 19.61
C ARG A 167 -18.10 -10.63 19.17
N ALA A 168 -18.64 -9.43 19.36
CA ALA A 168 -19.99 -9.09 18.92
C ALA A 168 -20.18 -9.26 17.40
N TYR A 169 -19.13 -8.96 16.63
CA TYR A 169 -19.12 -9.13 15.18
C TYR A 169 -18.99 -10.60 14.77
N SER A 170 -18.15 -11.38 15.46
CA SER A 170 -18.02 -12.83 15.25
C SER A 170 -19.31 -13.57 15.64
N ASP A 171 -19.96 -13.16 16.71
CA ASP A 171 -21.26 -13.69 17.16
C ASP A 171 -22.36 -13.37 16.14
N TRP A 172 -22.33 -12.19 15.51
CA TRP A 172 -23.25 -11.83 14.41
C TRP A 172 -23.02 -12.65 13.13
N LEU A 173 -21.78 -13.01 12.80
CA LEU A 173 -21.46 -13.86 11.64
C LEU A 173 -21.84 -15.34 11.84
N ASN A 174 -21.86 -15.81 13.08
CA ASN A 174 -22.15 -17.20 13.44
C ASN A 174 -23.62 -17.43 13.85
N GLY A 175 -24.45 -16.38 13.83
CA GLY A 175 -25.91 -16.48 13.89
C GLY A 175 -26.57 -16.68 12.53
#